data_AF-A0A2V5X1W5-F1
#
_entry.id   AF-A0A2V5X1W5-F1
#
_cell.length_a   1.000
_cell.length_b   1.000
_cell.length_c   1.000
_cell.angle_alpha   90.00
_cell.angle_beta   90.00
_cell.angle_gamma   90.00
#
_symmetry.space_group_name_H-M   'P 1'
#
loop_
_entity.id
_entity.type
_entity.pdbx_description
1 polymer ?
#
loop_
_entity_poly.entity_id
_entity_poly.type
_entity_poly.pdbx_seq_one_letter_code
_entity_poly.pdbx_strand_id
1 'polypeptide(L)'
;LEVGEEAPADPKDFTIIRTSDDGPALGYMFTRSFGATGPGHRALKFYIANWALGACVSKEQQFGGWAGTSKSEKLQGDRDFDSRLDKYRAAINKSLKWSTIDWGLGDAALYLSPTAGEKFRQVVRAGVQRLQSETGPRDRVAIVSASLGSTITLDTVSAMLGSAGVRSLFTRSDQFADYPKQQPRAVFYMFANQFALLTLGRPPRERVNPLIQLDNALKNAGARTTVQIYAFTDPNDILSLPLNTKLDRVSICNVYVRNPGFTVGLFMHPGDAHANYEKNNHVIATLLNGPEKKPETPDDCLEARNSRAFP
;
A
#
# COMPACT_ATOMS: atom_id res chain seq x y z
N LEU A 1 -19.74 13.97 -2.03
CA LEU A 1 -18.58 14.72 -1.51
C LEU A 1 -18.24 15.73 -2.58
N GLU A 2 -18.68 16.98 -2.43
CA GLU A 2 -18.10 18.07 -3.21
C GLU A 2 -16.68 18.28 -2.68
N VAL A 3 -15.69 17.89 -3.47
CA VAL A 3 -14.28 18.17 -3.16
C VAL A 3 -14.07 19.61 -3.60
N GLY A 4 -14.05 20.54 -2.64
CA GLY A 4 -13.66 21.92 -2.90
C GLY A 4 -12.27 21.99 -3.54
N GLU A 5 -12.00 23.06 -4.28
CA GLU A 5 -10.72 23.27 -4.99
C GLU A 5 -9.51 22.88 -4.13
N GLU A 6 -8.61 22.13 -4.75
CA GLU A 6 -7.45 21.56 -4.08
C GLU A 6 -6.50 22.68 -3.64
N ALA A 7 -6.55 23.05 -2.35
CA ALA A 7 -5.55 23.95 -1.78
C ALA A 7 -4.14 23.36 -2.00
N PRO A 8 -3.16 24.15 -2.47
CA PRO A 8 -1.80 23.67 -2.71
C PRO A 8 -1.19 23.15 -1.40
N ALA A 9 -0.41 22.07 -1.51
CA ALA A 9 0.28 21.47 -0.37
C ALA A 9 1.21 22.49 0.33
N ASP A 10 1.09 22.64 1.64
CA ASP A 10 1.97 23.49 2.45
C ASP A 10 3.24 22.68 2.77
N PRO A 11 4.46 23.24 2.71
CA PRO A 11 5.66 22.60 3.23
C PRO A 11 5.50 21.99 4.64
N LYS A 12 4.63 22.55 5.49
CA LYS A 12 4.29 22.03 6.82
C LYS A 12 3.55 20.69 6.80
N ASP A 13 2.95 20.32 5.67
CA ASP A 13 2.27 19.04 5.49
C ASP A 13 3.26 17.88 5.34
N PHE A 14 4.56 18.18 5.11
CA PHE A 14 5.60 17.19 4.92
C PHE A 14 6.47 17.03 6.17
N THR A 15 6.68 15.78 6.58
CA THR A 15 7.66 15.40 7.61
C THR A 15 8.64 14.40 7.00
N ILE A 16 9.94 14.73 7.03
CA ILE A 16 10.99 13.79 6.55
C ILE A 16 11.18 12.68 7.57
N ILE A 17 11.21 11.43 7.09
CA ILE A 17 11.50 10.25 7.91
C ILE A 17 12.96 9.86 7.68
N ARG A 18 13.71 9.70 8.76
CA ARG A 18 15.16 9.43 8.76
C ARG A 18 15.49 8.16 9.54
N THR A 19 16.69 7.61 9.33
CA THR A 19 17.21 6.50 10.16
C THR A 19 17.50 6.91 11.60
N SER A 20 17.81 8.19 11.81
CA SER A 20 18.14 8.87 13.07
C SER A 20 18.01 10.38 12.83
N ASP A 21 18.06 11.21 13.87
CA ASP A 21 17.86 12.67 13.75
C ASP A 21 18.78 13.31 12.69
N ASP A 22 20.06 12.91 12.67
CA ASP A 22 21.06 13.35 11.67
C ASP A 22 21.28 12.34 10.53
N GLY A 23 20.44 11.31 10.44
CA GLY A 23 20.59 10.21 9.48
C GLY A 23 20.07 10.51 8.07
N PRO A 24 20.43 9.67 7.08
CA PRO A 24 19.88 9.79 5.73
C PRO A 24 18.34 9.75 5.74
N ALA A 25 17.74 10.52 4.82
CA ALA A 25 16.30 10.49 4.59
C ALA A 25 15.92 9.13 3.99
N LEU A 26 14.95 8.46 4.61
CA LEU A 26 14.37 7.21 4.13
C LEU A 26 13.12 7.46 3.30
N GLY A 27 12.42 8.55 3.58
CA GLY A 27 11.14 8.85 2.99
C GLY A 27 10.54 10.11 3.58
N TYR A 28 9.27 10.31 3.31
CA TYR A 28 8.50 11.40 3.89
C TYR A 28 7.10 10.93 4.25
N MET A 29 6.49 11.65 5.19
CA MET A 29 5.09 11.57 5.50
C MET A 29 4.41 12.84 5.03
N PHE A 30 3.37 12.72 4.22
CA PHE A 30 2.48 13.82 3.88
C PHE A 30 1.19 13.71 4.68
N THR A 31 0.78 14.78 5.35
CA THR A 31 -0.43 14.82 6.17
C THR A 31 -1.42 15.82 5.60
N ARG A 32 -2.69 15.42 5.47
CA ARG A 32 -3.75 16.33 5.05
C ARG A 32 -4.99 16.14 5.91
N SER A 33 -5.64 17.23 6.28
CA SER A 33 -6.88 17.20 7.06
C SER A 33 -8.01 17.87 6.28
N PHE A 34 -9.16 17.23 6.25
CA PHE A 34 -10.40 17.76 5.68
C PHE A 34 -11.38 18.01 6.83
N GLY A 35 -11.96 19.22 6.84
CA GLY A 35 -12.90 19.63 7.88
C GLY A 35 -14.12 18.71 7.98
N ALA A 36 -14.75 18.69 9.15
CA ALA A 36 -16.00 17.97 9.35
C ALA A 36 -17.12 18.59 8.49
N THR A 37 -17.90 17.77 7.80
CA THR A 37 -18.99 18.22 6.91
C THR A 37 -20.34 18.39 7.62
N GLY A 38 -20.38 18.33 8.96
CA GLY A 38 -21.62 18.52 9.72
C GLY A 38 -21.49 18.30 11.24
N PRO A 39 -22.56 18.59 12.01
CA PRO A 39 -22.58 18.40 13.46
C PRO A 39 -22.30 16.94 13.84
N GLY A 40 -21.34 16.73 14.74
CA GLY A 40 -20.96 15.39 15.22
C GLY A 40 -20.00 14.62 14.31
N HIS A 41 -19.66 15.12 13.12
CA HIS A 41 -18.61 14.56 12.28
C HIS A 41 -17.24 15.05 12.76
N ARG A 42 -16.21 14.18 12.69
CA ARG A 42 -14.82 14.56 12.95
C ARG A 42 -14.11 14.86 11.63
N ALA A 43 -13.04 15.63 11.70
CA ALA A 43 -12.17 15.87 10.56
C ALA A 43 -11.61 14.54 10.02
N LEU A 44 -11.56 14.40 8.70
CA LEU A 44 -10.91 13.27 8.03
C LEU A 44 -9.42 13.61 7.87
N LYS A 45 -8.54 12.79 8.44
CA LYS A 45 -7.09 12.97 8.35
C LYS A 45 -6.48 11.87 7.49
N PHE A 46 -5.66 12.28 6.52
CA PHE A 46 -4.84 11.41 5.68
C PHE A 46 -3.39 11.50 6.11
N TYR A 47 -2.73 10.34 6.18
CA TYR A 47 -1.30 10.21 6.39
C TYR A 47 -0.74 9.32 5.28
N ILE A 48 0.10 9.88 4.42
CA ILE A 48 0.75 9.18 3.32
C ILE A 48 2.21 8.98 3.68
N ALA A 49 2.61 7.74 3.95
CA ALA A 49 4.01 7.38 4.16
C ALA A 49 4.62 6.91 2.83
N ASN A 50 5.67 7.60 2.36
CA ASN A 50 6.29 7.33 1.07
C ASN A 50 7.81 7.13 1.23
N TRP A 51 8.32 5.97 0.78
CA TRP A 51 9.72 5.55 0.90
C TRP A 51 10.59 5.90 -0.32
N ALA A 52 10.05 6.61 -1.31
CA ALA A 52 10.70 6.86 -2.59
C ALA A 52 12.11 7.42 -2.39
N LEU A 53 12.31 8.44 -1.53
CA LEU A 53 13.62 9.04 -1.28
C LEU A 53 14.70 8.01 -0.92
N GLY A 54 14.43 7.14 0.05
CA GLY A 54 15.39 6.12 0.49
C GLY A 54 15.60 5.01 -0.55
N ALA A 55 14.56 4.68 -1.31
CA ALA A 55 14.66 3.74 -2.43
C ALA A 55 15.55 4.30 -3.55
N CYS A 56 15.37 5.57 -3.94
CA CYS A 56 16.21 6.24 -4.93
C CYS A 56 17.69 6.16 -4.55
N VAL A 57 18.03 6.56 -3.32
CA VAL A 57 19.40 6.53 -2.79
C VAL A 57 19.96 5.11 -2.74
N SER A 58 19.15 4.14 -2.31
CA SER A 58 19.60 2.74 -2.23
C SER A 58 19.85 2.16 -3.62
N LYS A 59 19.03 2.51 -4.62
CA LYS A 59 19.22 2.11 -6.02
C LYS A 59 20.49 2.72 -6.60
N GLU A 60 20.73 4.01 -6.36
CA GLU A 60 21.95 4.67 -6.82
C GLU A 60 23.22 4.03 -6.21
N GLN A 61 23.19 3.71 -4.91
CA GLN A 61 24.30 3.05 -4.23
C GLN A 61 24.58 1.63 -4.75
N GLN A 62 23.54 0.89 -5.11
CA GLN A 62 23.68 -0.51 -5.56
C GLN A 62 23.92 -0.65 -7.06
N PHE A 63 23.30 0.20 -7.87
CA PHE A 63 23.26 0.06 -9.33
C PHE A 63 24.03 1.16 -10.07
N GLY A 64 24.50 2.21 -9.38
CA GLY A 64 25.07 3.41 -10.01
C GLY A 64 23.99 4.36 -10.53
N GLY A 65 24.41 5.57 -10.94
CA GLY A 65 23.60 6.72 -11.35
C GLY A 65 22.16 6.38 -11.77
N TRP A 66 21.23 6.47 -10.80
CA TRP A 66 19.85 6.13 -11.02
C TRP A 66 19.09 7.33 -11.58
N ALA A 67 18.11 7.07 -12.43
CA ALA A 67 17.53 8.11 -13.23
C ALA A 67 16.64 9.07 -12.43
N GLY A 68 17.21 10.23 -12.13
CA GLY A 68 16.59 11.27 -11.34
C GLY A 68 17.60 12.20 -10.66
N THR A 69 18.88 11.81 -10.58
CA THR A 69 19.90 12.73 -10.07
C THR A 69 20.23 13.82 -11.07
N SER A 70 20.31 15.04 -10.54
CA SER A 70 20.70 16.24 -11.27
C SER A 70 22.00 16.01 -12.05
N LYS A 71 22.17 16.70 -13.20
CA LYS A 71 23.39 16.64 -14.02
C LYS A 71 24.68 16.83 -13.20
N SER A 72 24.63 17.46 -12.03
CA SER A 72 25.77 17.72 -11.15
C SER A 72 26.32 16.49 -10.41
N GLU A 73 25.53 15.45 -10.14
CA GLU A 73 26.04 14.21 -9.50
C GLU A 73 26.54 13.18 -10.52
N LYS A 74 26.03 13.25 -11.76
CA LYS A 74 26.58 12.49 -12.91
C LYS A 74 28.04 12.86 -13.26
N LEU A 75 28.55 13.95 -12.68
CA LEU A 75 29.92 14.44 -12.87
C LEU A 75 30.95 13.81 -11.91
N GLN A 76 30.53 13.04 -10.90
CA GLN A 76 31.48 12.18 -10.18
C GLN A 76 31.69 10.88 -10.97
N GLY A 77 32.72 10.92 -11.81
CA GLY A 77 33.02 9.96 -12.86
C GLY A 77 33.07 8.48 -12.45
N ASP A 78 32.96 7.66 -13.49
CA ASP A 78 33.21 6.22 -13.57
C ASP A 78 32.20 5.21 -13.00
N ARG A 79 31.13 5.63 -12.31
CA ARG A 79 30.15 4.68 -11.72
C ARG A 79 28.76 4.62 -12.35
N ASP A 80 28.47 5.42 -13.37
CA ASP A 80 27.22 5.33 -14.14
C ASP A 80 27.37 4.29 -15.27
N PHE A 81 27.37 3.01 -14.91
CA PHE A 81 27.44 1.89 -15.86
C PHE A 81 26.25 1.86 -16.82
N ASP A 82 25.10 2.41 -16.41
CA ASP A 82 23.88 2.37 -17.19
C ASP A 82 23.91 3.36 -18.35
N SER A 83 24.44 4.58 -18.14
CA SER A 83 24.65 5.57 -19.21
C SER A 83 25.56 5.06 -20.33
N ARG A 84 26.51 4.17 -20.02
CA ARG A 84 27.40 3.53 -21.01
C ARG A 84 26.65 2.58 -21.93
N LEU A 85 25.62 1.92 -21.40
CA LEU A 85 24.77 0.98 -22.13
C LEU A 85 23.60 1.67 -22.83
N ASP A 86 23.16 2.83 -22.33
CA ASP A 86 21.97 3.53 -22.80
C ASP A 86 22.02 3.85 -24.30
N LYS A 87 23.18 4.28 -24.80
CA LYS A 87 23.40 4.54 -26.25
C LYS A 87 23.32 3.29 -27.14
N TYR A 88 23.41 2.09 -26.56
CA TYR A 88 23.34 0.82 -27.27
C TYR A 88 21.99 0.11 -27.09
N ARG A 89 21.09 0.62 -26.24
CA ARG A 89 19.77 0.02 -26.00
C ARG A 89 18.78 0.47 -27.07
N ALA A 90 18.05 -0.49 -27.62
CA ALA A 90 16.85 -0.21 -28.41
C ALA A 90 15.83 0.56 -27.55
N ALA A 91 15.05 1.45 -28.18
CA ALA A 91 14.09 2.32 -27.48
C ALA A 91 13.07 1.54 -26.63
N ILE A 92 12.61 0.39 -27.10
CA ILE A 92 11.70 -0.49 -26.35
C ILE A 92 12.40 -1.06 -25.10
N ASN A 93 13.65 -1.50 -25.21
CA ASN A 93 14.42 -2.01 -24.07
C ASN A 93 14.72 -0.91 -23.06
N LYS A 94 14.96 0.32 -23.53
CA LYS A 94 15.11 1.50 -22.68
C LYS A 94 13.82 1.81 -21.92
N SER A 95 12.69 1.78 -22.61
CA SER A 95 11.37 1.95 -22.00
C SER A 95 11.08 0.88 -20.96
N LEU A 96 11.29 -0.40 -21.29
CA LEU A 96 11.08 -1.53 -20.37
C LEU A 96 11.99 -1.45 -19.15
N LYS A 97 13.28 -1.11 -19.33
CA LYS A 97 14.22 -0.92 -18.23
C LYS A 97 13.73 0.19 -17.29
N TRP A 98 13.35 1.33 -17.84
CA TRP A 98 12.82 2.46 -17.09
C TRP A 98 11.54 2.12 -16.32
N SER A 99 10.51 1.66 -17.03
CA SER A 99 9.17 1.49 -16.46
C SER A 99 9.08 0.31 -15.51
N THR A 100 9.78 -0.79 -15.81
CA THR A 100 9.59 -2.07 -15.12
C THR A 100 10.69 -2.34 -14.12
N ILE A 101 11.94 -2.05 -14.46
CA ILE A 101 13.06 -2.36 -13.56
C ILE A 101 13.30 -1.20 -12.60
N ASP A 102 13.41 0.03 -13.12
CA ASP A 102 13.85 1.16 -12.31
C ASP A 102 12.75 1.65 -11.35
N TRP A 103 11.50 1.73 -11.84
CA TRP A 103 10.34 2.22 -11.07
C TRP A 103 9.47 1.13 -10.44
N GLY A 104 9.78 -0.15 -10.63
CA GLY A 104 8.96 -1.27 -10.13
C GLY A 104 9.80 -2.38 -9.49
N LEU A 105 10.29 -3.31 -10.31
CA LEU A 105 10.96 -4.53 -9.87
C LEU A 105 12.21 -4.26 -9.01
N GLY A 106 12.92 -3.16 -9.26
CA GLY A 106 14.07 -2.73 -8.45
C GLY A 106 13.68 -2.47 -6.98
N ASP A 107 12.54 -1.85 -6.73
CA ASP A 107 12.05 -1.61 -5.37
C ASP A 107 11.60 -2.91 -4.70
N ALA A 108 10.97 -3.81 -5.46
CA ALA A 108 10.62 -5.15 -4.98
C ALA A 108 11.88 -5.97 -4.61
N ALA A 109 12.91 -5.94 -5.44
CA ALA A 109 14.18 -6.61 -5.18
C ALA A 109 14.90 -6.02 -3.97
N LEU A 110 14.93 -4.68 -3.85
CA LEU A 110 15.44 -3.99 -2.66
C LEU A 110 14.67 -4.39 -1.40
N TYR A 111 13.34 -4.49 -1.48
CA TYR A 111 12.52 -4.83 -0.33
C TYR A 111 12.80 -6.25 0.19
N LEU A 112 13.09 -7.19 -0.72
CA LEU A 112 13.44 -8.57 -0.34
C LEU A 112 14.82 -8.68 0.32
N SER A 113 15.69 -7.67 0.21
CA SER A 113 16.93 -7.62 1.00
C SER A 113 16.61 -7.34 2.47
N PRO A 114 17.17 -8.11 3.44
CA PRO A 114 16.94 -7.86 4.86
C PRO A 114 17.26 -6.42 5.30
N THR A 115 18.40 -5.90 4.85
CA THR A 115 18.90 -4.58 5.23
C THR A 115 18.17 -3.44 4.53
N ALA A 116 17.98 -3.55 3.21
CA ALA A 116 17.29 -2.49 2.47
C ALA A 116 15.78 -2.51 2.77
N GLY A 117 15.16 -3.69 2.86
CA GLY A 117 13.75 -3.86 3.21
C GLY A 117 13.37 -3.25 4.57
N GLU A 118 14.29 -3.22 5.54
CA GLU A 118 14.03 -2.56 6.82
C GLU A 118 13.84 -1.05 6.68
N LYS A 119 14.50 -0.40 5.71
CA LYS A 119 14.30 1.03 5.44
C LYS A 119 12.87 1.33 4.97
N PHE A 120 12.28 0.45 4.14
CA PHE A 120 10.89 0.56 3.71
C PHE A 120 9.94 0.40 4.91
N ARG A 121 10.18 -0.62 5.75
CA ARG A 121 9.40 -0.86 6.96
C ARG A 121 9.48 0.28 7.95
N GLN A 122 10.63 0.95 8.08
CA GLN A 122 10.78 2.14 8.95
C GLN A 122 9.86 3.29 8.52
N VAL A 123 9.74 3.54 7.21
CA VAL A 123 8.84 4.58 6.68
C VAL A 123 7.38 4.25 6.99
N VAL A 124 6.96 3.01 6.73
CA VAL A 124 5.61 2.56 7.05
C VAL A 124 5.34 2.58 8.55
N ARG A 125 6.32 2.17 9.37
CA ARG A 125 6.25 2.17 10.84
C ARG A 125 6.00 3.57 11.37
N ALA A 126 6.70 4.58 10.85
CA ALA A 126 6.46 5.97 11.21
C ALA A 126 5.02 6.41 10.88
N GLY A 127 4.50 6.03 9.71
CA GLY A 127 3.11 6.28 9.34
C GLY A 127 2.10 5.61 10.28
N VAL A 128 2.31 4.34 10.63
CA VAL A 128 1.45 3.59 11.57
C VAL A 128 1.51 4.19 12.98
N GLN A 129 2.69 4.61 13.45
CA GLN A 129 2.85 5.29 14.73
C GLN A 129 2.13 6.64 14.74
N ARG A 130 2.24 7.43 13.65
CA ARG A 130 1.52 8.69 13.54
C ARG A 130 0.02 8.47 13.59
N LEU A 131 -0.49 7.52 12.79
CA LEU A 131 -1.88 7.11 12.79
C LEU A 131 -2.34 6.69 14.20
N GLN A 132 -1.56 5.88 14.90
CA GLN A 132 -1.82 5.48 16.28
C GLN A 132 -1.90 6.66 17.25
N SER A 133 -0.99 7.63 17.16
CA SER A 133 -0.97 8.79 18.05
C SER A 133 -2.18 9.72 17.89
N GLU A 134 -2.80 9.70 16.71
CA GLU A 134 -3.88 10.62 16.32
C GLU A 134 -5.26 9.94 16.32
N THR A 135 -5.31 8.60 16.43
CA THR A 135 -6.54 7.83 16.41
C THR A 135 -7.14 7.74 17.80
N GLY A 136 -8.35 8.28 17.96
CA GLY A 136 -9.12 8.18 19.19
C GLY A 136 -9.81 6.82 19.37
N PRO A 137 -10.38 6.56 20.57
CA PRO A 137 -11.02 5.29 20.87
C PRO A 137 -12.27 4.97 20.03
N ARG A 138 -12.93 5.97 19.45
CA ARG A 138 -14.13 5.80 18.60
C ARG A 138 -13.86 5.96 17.10
N ASP A 139 -12.63 6.31 16.74
CA ASP A 139 -12.26 6.54 15.35
C ASP A 139 -12.13 5.20 14.61
N ARG A 140 -12.40 5.25 13.30
CA ARG A 140 -12.18 4.14 12.38
C ARG A 140 -10.92 4.38 11.60
N VAL A 141 -10.28 3.29 11.24
CA VAL A 141 -9.01 3.31 10.53
C VAL A 141 -9.20 2.69 9.15
N ALA A 142 -8.81 3.41 8.12
CA ALA A 142 -8.67 2.89 6.76
C ALA A 142 -7.19 2.93 6.38
N ILE A 143 -6.64 1.79 5.96
CA ILE A 143 -5.27 1.68 5.48
C ILE A 143 -5.35 1.36 3.99
N VAL A 144 -4.90 2.30 3.15
CA VAL A 144 -4.89 2.13 1.70
C VAL A 144 -3.45 1.88 1.26
N SER A 145 -3.25 0.83 0.46
CA SER A 145 -1.93 0.43 -0.02
C SER A 145 -2.04 -0.07 -1.46
N ALA A 146 -0.95 0.00 -2.21
CA ALA A 146 -0.91 -0.43 -3.61
C ALA A 146 0.38 -1.21 -3.90
N SER A 147 0.29 -2.24 -4.75
CA SER A 147 1.44 -2.97 -5.29
C SER A 147 2.35 -3.51 -4.17
N LEU A 148 3.65 -3.28 -4.28
CA LEU A 148 4.66 -3.56 -3.24
C LEU A 148 4.26 -3.02 -1.85
N GLY A 149 3.62 -1.85 -1.79
CA GLY A 149 3.18 -1.21 -0.55
C GLY A 149 2.24 -2.07 0.28
N SER A 150 1.40 -2.89 -0.36
CA SER A 150 0.49 -3.81 0.31
C SER A 150 1.24 -4.84 1.17
N THR A 151 2.35 -5.35 0.64
CA THR A 151 3.23 -6.31 1.34
C THR A 151 3.99 -5.64 2.48
N ILE A 152 4.65 -4.50 2.21
CA ILE A 152 5.40 -3.74 3.23
C ILE A 152 4.48 -3.37 4.40
N THR A 153 3.26 -2.93 4.08
CA THR A 153 2.26 -2.54 5.08
C THR A 153 1.87 -3.70 5.97
N LEU A 154 1.51 -4.85 5.39
CA LEU A 154 1.15 -6.03 6.17
C LEU A 154 2.31 -6.54 7.04
N ASP A 155 3.53 -6.67 6.49
CA ASP A 155 4.69 -7.07 7.28
C ASP A 155 4.93 -6.13 8.47
N THR A 156 4.87 -4.83 8.21
CA THR A 156 5.16 -3.80 9.21
C THR A 156 4.10 -3.78 10.30
N VAL A 157 2.82 -3.76 9.93
CA VAL A 157 1.73 -3.80 10.91
C VAL A 157 1.81 -5.08 11.72
N SER A 158 1.94 -6.25 11.08
CA SER A 158 2.00 -7.54 11.79
C SER A 158 3.15 -7.60 12.79
N ALA A 159 4.34 -7.10 12.42
CA ALA A 159 5.48 -7.02 13.33
C ALA A 159 5.25 -6.05 14.51
N MET A 160 4.46 -4.99 14.31
CA MET A 160 4.21 -3.95 15.32
C MET A 160 3.10 -4.29 16.31
N LEU A 161 2.28 -5.32 16.07
CA LEU A 161 1.11 -5.64 16.90
C LEU A 161 1.44 -6.10 18.32
N GLY A 162 2.68 -6.49 18.59
CA GLY A 162 3.15 -6.71 19.96
C GLY A 162 3.10 -5.44 20.82
N SER A 163 3.11 -4.26 20.22
CA SER A 163 2.98 -2.99 20.93
C SER A 163 1.51 -2.67 21.26
N ALA A 164 1.22 -2.37 22.53
CA ALA A 164 -0.13 -2.09 22.99
C ALA A 164 -0.78 -0.91 22.25
N GLY A 165 0.01 0.11 21.89
CA GLY A 165 -0.45 1.27 21.11
C GLY A 165 -0.97 0.87 19.73
N VAL A 166 -0.16 0.17 18.93
CA VAL A 166 -0.56 -0.23 17.56
C VAL A 166 -1.71 -1.22 17.59
N ARG A 167 -1.69 -2.14 18.56
CA ARG A 167 -2.80 -3.09 18.78
C ARG A 167 -4.14 -2.38 18.97
N SER A 168 -4.16 -1.22 19.63
CA SER A 168 -5.39 -0.43 19.84
C SER A 168 -5.98 0.17 18.56
N LEU A 169 -5.25 0.19 17.43
CA LEU A 169 -5.81 0.53 16.13
C LEU A 169 -6.76 -0.56 15.61
N PHE A 170 -6.53 -1.81 15.99
CA PHE A 170 -7.19 -2.98 15.44
C PHE A 170 -8.13 -3.67 16.44
N THR A 171 -7.95 -3.43 17.74
CA THR A 171 -8.80 -3.96 18.80
C THR A 171 -9.74 -2.91 19.36
N ARG A 172 -10.92 -3.33 19.83
CA ARG A 172 -11.86 -2.46 20.56
C ARG A 172 -11.77 -2.71 22.05
N SER A 173 -11.75 -1.62 22.82
CA SER A 173 -11.95 -1.66 24.28
C SER A 173 -13.42 -1.92 24.61
N ASP A 174 -13.66 -2.67 25.69
CA ASP A 174 -14.99 -3.02 26.21
C ASP A 174 -15.81 -1.80 26.68
N GLN A 175 -15.15 -0.65 26.85
CA GLN A 175 -15.77 0.61 27.30
C GLN A 175 -16.68 1.28 26.25
N PHE A 176 -16.81 0.71 25.05
CA PHE A 176 -17.68 1.21 23.97
C PHE A 176 -18.75 0.18 23.59
N ALA A 177 -19.49 -0.31 24.59
CA ALA A 177 -20.52 -1.35 24.44
C ALA A 177 -21.63 -0.98 23.43
N ASP A 178 -21.89 0.30 23.22
CA ASP A 178 -22.95 0.82 22.32
C ASP A 178 -22.53 0.84 20.84
N TYR A 179 -21.26 0.57 20.52
CA TYR A 179 -20.78 0.55 19.15
C TYR A 179 -21.21 -0.76 18.47
N PRO A 180 -21.70 -0.77 17.21
CA PRO A 180 -22.17 -1.98 16.55
C PRO A 180 -21.08 -3.07 16.59
N LYS A 181 -21.35 -4.17 17.31
CA LYS A 181 -20.41 -5.26 17.59
C LYS A 181 -19.81 -5.91 16.32
N GLN A 182 -20.45 -5.69 15.16
CA GLN A 182 -20.12 -6.35 13.90
C GLN A 182 -19.29 -5.51 12.92
N GLN A 183 -19.00 -4.24 13.19
CA GLN A 183 -18.21 -3.43 12.25
C GLN A 183 -16.71 -3.54 12.54
N PRO A 184 -15.85 -3.67 11.53
CA PRO A 184 -14.40 -3.68 11.74
C PRO A 184 -13.95 -2.31 12.26
N ARG A 185 -12.96 -2.28 13.17
CA ARG A 185 -12.31 -1.02 13.59
C ARG A 185 -11.34 -0.51 12.53
N ALA A 186 -10.62 -1.45 11.90
CA ALA A 186 -9.66 -1.18 10.86
C ALA A 186 -10.02 -1.94 9.58
N VAL A 187 -9.93 -1.24 8.45
CA VAL A 187 -10.12 -1.80 7.11
C VAL A 187 -8.87 -1.54 6.27
N PHE A 188 -8.38 -2.58 5.59
CA PHE A 188 -7.33 -2.47 4.59
C PHE A 188 -7.95 -2.47 3.20
N TYR A 189 -7.55 -1.51 2.37
CA TYR A 189 -7.81 -1.50 0.93
C TYR A 189 -6.46 -1.71 0.24
N MET A 190 -6.29 -2.88 -0.38
CA MET A 190 -5.05 -3.28 -1.05
C MET A 190 -5.29 -3.30 -2.55
N PHE A 191 -4.67 -2.39 -3.28
CA PHE A 191 -4.72 -2.34 -4.74
C PHE A 191 -3.53 -3.10 -5.32
N ALA A 192 -3.73 -3.73 -6.47
CA ALA A 192 -2.68 -4.42 -7.21
C ALA A 192 -1.85 -5.37 -6.32
N ASN A 193 -2.50 -6.26 -5.57
CA ASN A 193 -1.86 -6.98 -4.48
C ASN A 193 -0.75 -7.97 -4.94
N GLN A 194 0.51 -7.59 -4.73
CA GLN A 194 1.70 -8.41 -5.02
C GLN A 194 2.12 -9.35 -3.87
N PHE A 195 1.33 -9.46 -2.80
CA PHE A 195 1.70 -10.16 -1.57
C PHE A 195 2.14 -11.62 -1.80
N ALA A 196 1.38 -12.39 -2.58
CA ALA A 196 1.71 -13.79 -2.82
C ALA A 196 3.03 -13.92 -3.60
N LEU A 197 3.23 -13.08 -4.62
CA LEU A 197 4.45 -13.07 -5.44
C LEU A 197 5.69 -12.73 -4.59
N LEU A 198 5.61 -11.69 -3.77
CA LEU A 198 6.75 -11.27 -2.94
C LEU A 198 7.03 -12.25 -1.78
N THR A 199 6.03 -12.98 -1.31
CA THR A 199 6.25 -14.06 -0.33
C THR A 199 7.05 -15.21 -0.94
N LEU A 200 6.86 -15.53 -2.23
CA LEU A 200 7.65 -16.55 -2.93
C LEU A 200 9.14 -16.19 -3.03
N GLY A 201 9.44 -14.90 -3.20
CA GLY A 201 10.80 -14.37 -3.32
C GLY A 201 11.63 -14.43 -2.04
N ARG A 202 11.02 -14.70 -0.88
CA ARG A 202 11.72 -14.82 0.40
C ARG A 202 12.38 -16.19 0.59
N PRO A 203 13.51 -16.26 1.30
CA PRO A 203 14.10 -17.55 1.68
C PRO A 203 13.11 -18.35 2.54
N PRO A 204 13.05 -19.69 2.43
CA PRO A 204 12.02 -20.52 3.10
C PRO A 204 11.86 -20.25 4.60
N ARG A 205 12.95 -19.95 5.30
CA ARG A 205 12.96 -19.65 6.75
C ARG A 205 12.29 -18.32 7.11
N GLU A 206 12.13 -17.41 6.15
CA GLU A 206 11.54 -16.08 6.31
C GLU A 206 10.15 -15.96 5.62
N ARG A 207 9.61 -17.06 5.09
CA ARG A 207 8.27 -17.12 4.48
C ARG A 207 7.14 -17.16 5.51
N VAL A 208 7.30 -16.45 6.62
CA VAL A 208 6.21 -16.34 7.60
C VAL A 208 5.13 -15.44 7.00
N ASN A 209 3.94 -15.99 6.74
CA ASN A 209 2.82 -15.25 6.17
C ASN A 209 2.35 -14.14 7.13
N PRO A 210 2.49 -12.84 6.77
CA PRO A 210 2.09 -11.73 7.63
C PRO A 210 0.60 -11.71 8.00
N LEU A 211 -0.27 -12.29 7.18
CA LEU A 211 -1.70 -12.38 7.49
C LEU A 211 -1.97 -13.37 8.63
N ILE A 212 -1.22 -14.48 8.67
CA ILE A 212 -1.26 -15.42 9.80
C ILE A 212 -0.70 -14.77 11.06
N GLN A 213 0.38 -13.99 10.93
CA GLN A 213 0.93 -13.23 12.06
C GLN A 213 -0.07 -12.20 12.60
N LEU A 214 -0.71 -11.44 11.72
CA LEU A 214 -1.78 -10.49 12.05
C LEU A 214 -2.91 -11.19 12.81
N ASP A 215 -3.43 -12.30 12.25
CA ASP A 215 -4.51 -13.06 12.86
C ASP A 215 -4.16 -13.59 14.24
N ASN A 216 -2.99 -14.21 14.40
CA ASN A 216 -2.50 -14.71 15.68
C ASN A 216 -2.30 -13.58 16.70
N ALA A 217 -1.75 -12.45 16.28
CA ALA A 217 -1.58 -11.30 17.17
C ALA A 217 -2.93 -10.74 17.64
N LEU A 218 -3.93 -10.68 16.76
CA LEU A 218 -5.29 -10.27 17.12
C LEU A 218 -5.96 -11.27 18.07
N LYS A 219 -5.78 -12.58 17.86
CA LYS A 219 -6.25 -13.63 18.78
C LYS A 219 -5.65 -13.47 20.18
N ASN A 220 -4.32 -13.36 20.25
CA ASN A 220 -3.59 -13.20 21.50
C ASN A 220 -3.93 -11.88 22.20
N ALA A 221 -4.34 -10.86 21.44
CA ALA A 221 -4.84 -9.59 21.95
C ALA A 221 -6.25 -9.66 22.56
N GLY A 222 -6.95 -10.79 22.42
CA GLY A 222 -8.37 -10.88 22.77
C GLY A 222 -9.26 -10.03 21.87
N ALA A 223 -8.82 -9.72 20.64
CA ALA A 223 -9.59 -8.89 19.72
C ALA A 223 -10.95 -9.52 19.43
N ARG A 224 -12.02 -8.84 19.83
CA ARG A 224 -13.40 -9.30 19.60
C ARG A 224 -13.90 -8.98 18.20
N THR A 225 -13.36 -7.93 17.58
CA THR A 225 -13.73 -7.49 16.21
C THR A 225 -12.78 -8.08 15.18
N THR A 226 -13.31 -8.31 13.97
CA THR A 226 -12.52 -8.68 12.81
C THR A 226 -11.86 -7.44 12.20
N VAL A 227 -10.65 -7.62 11.66
CA VAL A 227 -10.05 -6.72 10.67
C VAL A 227 -10.57 -7.11 9.30
N GLN A 228 -10.96 -6.13 8.48
CA GLN A 228 -11.40 -6.39 7.12
C GLN A 228 -10.30 -6.03 6.13
N ILE A 229 -10.06 -6.89 5.14
CA ILE A 229 -9.18 -6.64 4.02
C ILE A 229 -10.02 -6.72 2.74
N TYR A 230 -9.96 -5.67 1.92
CA TYR A 230 -10.43 -5.64 0.54
C TYR A 230 -9.22 -5.67 -0.38
N ALA A 231 -8.98 -6.81 -1.03
CA ALA A 231 -7.87 -7.01 -1.95
C ALA A 231 -8.37 -6.87 -3.39
N PHE A 232 -8.10 -5.73 -4.01
CA PHE A 232 -8.51 -5.45 -5.38
C PHE A 232 -7.50 -6.02 -6.38
N THR A 233 -8.01 -6.76 -7.35
CA THR A 233 -7.21 -7.42 -8.38
C THR A 233 -7.85 -7.21 -9.75
N ASP A 234 -7.06 -6.78 -10.73
CA ASP A 234 -7.46 -6.86 -12.13
C ASP A 234 -7.02 -8.22 -12.67
N PRO A 235 -7.90 -9.05 -13.26
CA PRO A 235 -7.49 -10.34 -13.83
C PRO A 235 -6.41 -10.26 -14.91
N ASN A 236 -6.23 -9.08 -15.55
CA ASN A 236 -5.19 -8.85 -16.55
C ASN A 236 -3.90 -8.28 -15.95
N ASP A 237 -3.90 -7.96 -14.66
CA ASP A 237 -2.69 -7.61 -13.93
C ASP A 237 -1.94 -8.88 -13.50
N ILE A 238 -0.92 -9.22 -14.29
CA ILE A 238 -0.08 -10.41 -14.08
C ILE A 238 0.70 -10.40 -12.76
N LEU A 239 0.82 -9.25 -12.10
CA LEU A 239 1.56 -9.11 -10.85
C LEU A 239 0.67 -9.22 -9.61
N SER A 240 -0.65 -9.21 -9.80
CA SER A 240 -1.62 -9.22 -8.70
C SER A 240 -2.27 -10.59 -8.54
N LEU A 241 -2.20 -11.12 -7.33
CA LEU A 241 -2.76 -12.43 -6.99
C LEU A 241 -3.79 -12.29 -5.86
N PRO A 242 -4.90 -13.05 -5.94
CA PRO A 242 -5.88 -13.06 -4.86
C PRO A 242 -5.28 -13.65 -3.58
N LEU A 243 -5.81 -13.22 -2.45
CA LEU A 243 -5.48 -13.75 -1.14
C LEU A 243 -6.38 -14.95 -0.85
N ASN A 244 -5.80 -16.11 -0.53
CA ASN A 244 -6.52 -17.38 -0.35
C ASN A 244 -6.39 -17.97 1.07
N THR A 245 -5.98 -17.17 2.05
CA THR A 245 -5.76 -17.64 3.43
C THR A 245 -7.03 -17.47 4.26
N LYS A 246 -7.55 -18.57 4.83
CA LYS A 246 -8.66 -18.53 5.80
C LYS A 246 -8.13 -18.20 7.21
N LEU A 247 -8.75 -17.23 7.87
CA LEU A 247 -8.31 -16.63 9.14
C LEU A 247 -9.54 -16.35 10.02
N ASP A 248 -9.36 -16.28 11.34
CA ASP A 248 -10.49 -16.16 12.28
C ASP A 248 -10.82 -14.71 12.65
N ARG A 249 -9.79 -13.88 12.78
CA ARG A 249 -9.86 -12.45 13.18
C ARG A 249 -9.61 -11.50 12.01
N VAL A 250 -9.24 -12.03 10.85
CA VAL A 250 -9.05 -11.27 9.61
C VAL A 250 -10.04 -11.79 8.57
N SER A 251 -10.96 -10.94 8.14
CA SER A 251 -11.83 -11.22 6.99
C SER A 251 -11.16 -10.69 5.73
N ILE A 252 -11.06 -11.53 4.70
CA ILE A 252 -10.50 -11.18 3.41
C ILE A 252 -11.63 -11.19 2.38
N CYS A 253 -11.67 -10.16 1.54
CA CYS A 253 -12.59 -10.00 0.44
C CYS A 253 -11.78 -9.67 -0.82
N ASN A 254 -11.66 -10.62 -1.75
CA ASN A 254 -11.01 -10.37 -3.03
C ASN A 254 -12.01 -9.64 -3.95
N VAL A 255 -11.69 -8.44 -4.40
CA VAL A 255 -12.56 -7.64 -5.27
C VAL A 255 -11.96 -7.58 -6.66
N TYR A 256 -12.61 -8.22 -7.62
CA TYR A 256 -12.13 -8.21 -8.99
C TYR A 256 -12.67 -7.00 -9.73
N VAL A 257 -11.75 -6.22 -10.30
CA VAL A 257 -12.07 -5.01 -11.06
C VAL A 257 -11.44 -5.07 -12.44
N ARG A 258 -11.88 -4.19 -13.34
CA ARG A 258 -11.16 -3.92 -14.59
C ARG A 258 -10.74 -2.47 -14.59
N ASN A 259 -9.44 -2.22 -14.50
CA ASN A 259 -8.90 -0.89 -14.64
C ASN A 259 -8.83 -0.53 -16.13
N PRO A 260 -9.05 0.74 -16.48
CA PRO A 260 -9.09 1.15 -17.89
C PRO A 260 -7.69 0.99 -18.52
N GLY A 261 -7.58 0.02 -19.43
CA GLY A 261 -6.53 -0.06 -20.44
C GLY A 261 -7.13 0.11 -21.83
N PHE A 262 -6.39 0.71 -22.75
CA PHE A 262 -6.83 0.82 -24.14
C PHE A 262 -6.93 -0.57 -24.77
N THR A 263 -8.13 -0.99 -25.17
CA THR A 263 -8.35 -2.28 -25.84
C THR A 263 -8.28 -2.09 -27.35
N VAL A 264 -7.16 -2.42 -27.97
CA VAL A 264 -7.10 -2.63 -29.44
C VAL A 264 -6.64 -4.06 -29.69
N GLY A 265 -7.58 -4.92 -30.09
CA GLY A 265 -7.34 -6.36 -30.21
C GLY A 265 -7.09 -7.01 -28.84
N LEU A 266 -6.70 -8.30 -28.85
CA LEU A 266 -6.46 -9.14 -27.66
C LEU A 266 -5.37 -8.65 -26.68
N PHE A 267 -4.85 -7.43 -26.84
CA PHE A 267 -3.74 -6.89 -26.08
C PHE A 267 -4.21 -5.82 -25.10
N MET A 268 -4.28 -6.18 -23.81
CA MET A 268 -4.41 -5.21 -22.72
C MET A 268 -3.01 -4.82 -22.24
N HIS A 269 -2.77 -3.53 -22.00
CA HIS A 269 -1.50 -3.07 -21.44
C HIS A 269 -1.41 -3.51 -19.96
N PRO A 270 -0.51 -4.44 -19.58
CA PRO A 270 -0.46 -4.97 -18.22
C PRO A 270 -0.09 -3.90 -17.18
N GLY A 271 0.58 -2.82 -17.59
CA GLY A 271 0.85 -1.67 -16.74
C GLY A 271 -0.41 -0.90 -16.36
N ASP A 272 -1.40 -0.80 -17.25
CA ASP A 272 -2.64 -0.06 -16.99
C ASP A 272 -3.58 -0.85 -16.09
N ALA A 273 -3.60 -2.18 -16.25
CA ALA A 273 -4.29 -3.11 -15.35
C ALA A 273 -3.70 -3.07 -13.93
N HIS A 274 -2.36 -2.95 -13.83
CA HIS A 274 -1.64 -2.81 -12.55
C HIS A 274 -1.80 -1.42 -11.90
N ALA A 275 -2.16 -0.40 -12.68
CA ALA A 275 -2.32 0.98 -12.23
C ALA A 275 -3.79 1.41 -12.25
N ASN A 276 -4.06 2.71 -12.06
CA ASN A 276 -5.37 3.36 -12.25
C ASN A 276 -6.52 2.87 -11.34
N TYR A 277 -6.23 2.13 -10.27
CA TYR A 277 -7.25 1.77 -9.26
C TYR A 277 -7.91 3.02 -8.65
N GLU A 278 -7.16 4.10 -8.51
CA GLU A 278 -7.63 5.40 -8.01
C GLU A 278 -8.59 6.12 -8.97
N LYS A 279 -8.64 5.71 -10.23
CA LYS A 279 -9.57 6.23 -11.26
C LYS A 279 -10.76 5.32 -11.49
N ASN A 280 -10.77 4.14 -10.87
CA ASN A 280 -11.83 3.17 -11.07
C ASN A 280 -13.04 3.50 -10.18
N ASN A 281 -14.16 3.88 -10.80
CA ASN A 281 -15.38 4.26 -10.08
C ASN A 281 -15.89 3.16 -9.14
N HIS A 282 -15.72 1.87 -9.48
CA HIS A 282 -16.13 0.78 -8.60
C HIS A 282 -15.23 0.68 -7.36
N VAL A 283 -13.93 0.90 -7.52
CA VAL A 283 -12.98 0.97 -6.40
C VAL A 283 -13.35 2.15 -5.50
N ILE A 284 -13.52 3.35 -6.07
CA ILE A 284 -13.91 4.56 -5.33
C ILE A 284 -15.23 4.34 -4.58
N ALA A 285 -16.25 3.78 -5.25
CA ALA A 285 -17.53 3.48 -4.63
C ALA A 285 -17.38 2.50 -3.47
N THR A 286 -16.54 1.46 -3.61
CA THR A 286 -16.29 0.49 -2.54
C THR A 286 -15.55 1.11 -1.35
N LEU A 287 -14.63 2.04 -1.60
CA LEU A 287 -13.95 2.79 -0.53
C LEU A 287 -14.92 3.67 0.26
N LEU A 288 -15.86 4.32 -0.42
CA LEU A 288 -16.81 5.24 0.21
C LEU A 288 -17.98 4.54 0.89
N ASN A 289 -18.53 3.50 0.26
CA ASN A 289 -19.80 2.88 0.64
C ASN A 289 -19.65 1.46 1.20
N GLY A 290 -18.44 0.88 1.13
CA GLY A 290 -18.26 -0.57 1.26
C GLY A 290 -18.69 -1.31 -0.02
N PRO A 291 -18.49 -2.64 -0.08
CA PRO A 291 -18.86 -3.44 -1.24
C PRO A 291 -20.39 -3.46 -1.41
N GLU A 292 -20.87 -3.42 -2.67
CA GLU A 292 -22.31 -3.45 -2.99
C GLU A 292 -23.03 -4.70 -2.45
N LYS A 293 -22.33 -5.83 -2.40
CA LYS A 293 -22.76 -7.01 -1.65
C LYS A 293 -21.86 -7.20 -0.44
N LYS A 294 -22.48 -7.27 0.73
CA LYS A 294 -21.79 -7.70 1.95
C LYS A 294 -21.44 -9.18 1.79
N PRO A 295 -20.17 -9.59 1.89
CA PRO A 295 -19.81 -11.00 1.79
C PRO A 295 -20.53 -11.79 2.89
N GLU A 296 -21.31 -12.80 2.49
CA GLU A 296 -21.97 -13.73 3.42
C GLU A 296 -20.95 -14.77 3.94
N THR A 297 -19.92 -15.07 3.15
CA THR A 297 -18.73 -15.86 3.49
C THR A 297 -17.45 -15.18 2.95
N PRO A 298 -16.25 -15.53 3.48
CA PRO A 298 -14.96 -15.02 2.96
C PRO A 298 -14.73 -15.28 1.46
N ASP A 299 -15.42 -16.29 0.91
CA ASP A 299 -15.30 -16.71 -0.49
C ASP A 299 -16.35 -16.00 -1.40
N ASP A 300 -17.35 -15.28 -0.84
CA ASP A 300 -18.45 -14.63 -1.58
C ASP A 300 -18.09 -13.27 -2.21
N CYS A 301 -16.88 -12.77 -1.99
CA CYS A 301 -16.40 -11.63 -2.74
C CYS A 301 -15.98 -12.07 -4.14
N LEU A 302 -16.97 -12.25 -5.02
CA LEU A 302 -16.77 -12.50 -6.44
C LEU A 302 -17.74 -11.69 -7.29
N GLU A 303 -17.12 -10.97 -8.23
CA GLU A 303 -17.67 -10.15 -9.31
C GLU A 303 -18.42 -8.86 -8.92
N ALA A 304 -17.72 -7.75 -9.08
CA ALA A 304 -18.34 -6.55 -9.60
C ALA A 304 -18.83 -6.87 -11.02
N ARG A 305 -20.07 -7.39 -11.15
CA ARG A 305 -20.72 -7.38 -12.47
C ARG A 305 -20.81 -5.91 -12.86
N ASN A 306 -20.00 -5.50 -13.83
CA ASN A 306 -20.19 -4.26 -14.55
C ASN A 306 -21.60 -4.30 -15.15
N SER A 307 -22.57 -3.77 -14.42
CA SER A 307 -23.91 -3.48 -14.89
C SER A 307 -23.86 -2.24 -15.78
N ARG A 308 -23.06 -2.29 -16.84
CA ARG A 308 -23.14 -1.45 -18.03
C ARG A 308 -22.44 -2.18 -19.17
N ALA A 309 -23.17 -3.13 -19.73
CA ALA A 309 -23.20 -3.26 -21.17
C ALA A 309 -23.55 -1.87 -21.74
N PHE A 310 -22.65 -1.29 -22.50
CA PHE A 310 -22.98 -0.33 -23.54
C PHE A 310 -22.06 -0.63 -24.74
N PRO A 311 -22.60 -0.47 -25.96
CA PRO A 311 -22.38 -1.33 -27.13
C PRO A 311 -20.97 -1.32 -27.70
#